data_AF-A0A534YP63-F1
#
_entry.id   AF-A0A534YP63-F1
#
_cell.length_a   1.000
_cell.length_b   1.000
_cell.length_c   1.000
_cell.angle_alpha   90.00
_cell.angle_beta   90.00
_cell.angle_gamma   90.00
#
_symmetry.space_group_name_H-M   'P 1'
#
loop_
_entity.id
_entity.type
_entity.pdbx_description
1 polymer ?
#
loop_
_entity_poly.entity_id
_entity_poly.type
_entity_poly.pdbx_seq_one_letter_code
_entity_poly.pdbx_strand_id
1 'polypeptide(L)'
;CHGGPPLACDDGNVCTTDSCDPAVGCMHAPNTLACNDGNACTTGDACSNGRCTGGPARSCDDGNVCTIDSCDPATGCVHAPNTAPCDDGSACTTNDTCSGGTCVGGPPLICPTGVPVAVVEADTYVSSSSPGTNFGTSTLAAADAGPTVQRAFFRVRVSGVGTRQVTGARVRLQVAKVTNAQSVSGGRIHPITDCGWNERTMTWQTQPAIDGPVLATAGAVAQGQAVDFDVTGAIHGDGVYCFALDTPSTDSALYNSREATAGKPEVAVTAVCPCGAGPTMTTTTSTTTSTTLPAIAPVAAVVADTYVQSDKPTTNFGTKTYLAVDNGSPSAPGGAGVQRALLRVSVSGVGTRRVSSAHLQLQVAKVTNAQSVAGGTLHAITGCGWNERTITWNTQPAIDGPALATLGAVAQGQTVDFDVTAAIPGDGTYCFALDTSSTDSAIYNSREGSSQRPAMVVQVAQ
;
A
#
# COMPACT_ATOMS: atom_id res chain seq x y z
N CYS A 1 65.23 0.20 -76.37
CA CYS A 1 63.81 -0.08 -76.08
C CYS A 1 63.27 1.06 -75.24
N HIS A 2 62.14 1.67 -75.62
CA HIS A 2 61.41 2.57 -74.71
C HIS A 2 60.48 1.70 -73.84
N GLY A 3 60.40 2.00 -72.54
CA GLY A 3 59.46 1.35 -71.64
C GLY A 3 58.03 1.62 -72.12
N GLY A 4 57.21 0.56 -72.19
CA GLY A 4 55.78 0.70 -72.44
C GLY A 4 55.09 1.48 -71.32
N PRO A 5 53.80 1.86 -71.50
CA PRO A 5 53.04 2.50 -70.45
C PRO A 5 53.04 1.65 -69.17
N PRO A 6 53.09 2.27 -67.97
CA PRO A 6 53.14 1.54 -66.71
C PRO A 6 51.97 0.57 -66.58
N LEU A 7 52.25 -0.65 -66.10
CA LEU A 7 51.25 -1.69 -65.88
C LEU A 7 50.26 -1.22 -64.82
N ALA A 8 48.98 -1.14 -65.17
CA ALA A 8 47.91 -0.81 -64.22
C ALA A 8 47.62 -2.04 -63.36
N CYS A 9 48.15 -2.04 -62.14
CA CYS A 9 48.01 -3.12 -61.16
C CYS A 9 46.88 -2.89 -60.13
N ASP A 10 45.98 -1.94 -60.38
CA ASP A 10 44.84 -1.69 -59.49
C ASP A 10 43.81 -2.83 -59.63
N ASP A 11 43.55 -3.57 -58.56
CA ASP A 11 42.54 -4.64 -58.53
C ASP A 11 41.16 -4.17 -58.06
N GLY A 12 41.04 -2.88 -57.69
CA GLY A 12 39.81 -2.29 -57.18
C GLY A 12 39.44 -2.74 -55.77
N ASN A 13 40.29 -3.50 -55.07
CA ASN A 13 40.06 -3.93 -53.70
C ASN A 13 40.74 -2.98 -52.71
N VAL A 14 39.94 -2.20 -51.98
CA VAL A 14 40.44 -1.27 -50.96
C VAL A 14 41.28 -1.92 -49.85
N CYS A 15 41.12 -3.24 -49.65
CA CYS A 15 41.84 -4.02 -48.65
C CYS A 15 43.17 -4.60 -49.11
N THR A 16 43.60 -4.26 -50.32
CA THR A 16 44.93 -4.54 -50.84
C THR A 16 45.67 -3.24 -51.15
N THR A 17 47.00 -3.28 -51.03
CA THR A 17 47.88 -2.22 -51.51
C THR A 17 48.60 -2.75 -52.73
N ASP A 18 48.31 -2.12 -53.86
CA ASP A 18 48.79 -2.56 -55.16
C ASP A 18 50.19 -2.04 -55.44
N SER A 19 51.03 -2.93 -55.95
CA SER A 19 52.39 -2.61 -56.36
C SER A 19 52.76 -3.39 -57.61
N CYS A 20 53.63 -2.80 -58.43
CA CYS A 20 54.17 -3.45 -59.62
C CYS A 20 55.61 -3.88 -59.34
N ASP A 21 55.81 -5.18 -59.14
CA ASP A 21 57.14 -5.76 -58.98
C ASP A 21 57.74 -6.09 -60.37
N PRO A 22 58.95 -5.62 -60.71
CA PRO A 22 59.55 -5.88 -62.02
C PRO A 22 59.84 -7.36 -62.34
N ALA A 23 59.90 -8.24 -61.35
CA ALA A 23 60.19 -9.67 -61.52
C ALA A 23 58.92 -10.55 -61.48
N VAL A 24 57.93 -10.18 -60.67
CA VAL A 24 56.72 -10.97 -60.43
C VAL A 24 55.48 -10.40 -61.13
N GLY A 25 55.50 -9.12 -61.52
CA GLY A 25 54.35 -8.42 -62.08
C GLY A 25 53.50 -7.76 -60.99
N CYS A 26 52.18 -7.71 -61.17
CA CYS A 26 51.28 -7.09 -60.19
C CYS A 26 51.22 -7.88 -58.88
N MET A 27 51.32 -7.16 -57.76
CA MET A 27 51.23 -7.69 -56.40
C MET A 27 50.19 -6.90 -55.60
N HIS A 28 49.34 -7.62 -54.87
CA HIS A 28 48.23 -7.07 -54.09
C HIS A 28 48.38 -7.50 -52.62
N ALA A 29 49.06 -6.69 -51.80
CA ALA A 29 49.35 -7.05 -50.41
C ALA A 29 48.19 -6.64 -49.49
N PRO A 30 47.66 -7.53 -48.63
CA PRO A 30 46.65 -7.16 -47.64
C PRO A 30 47.08 -5.97 -46.78
N ASN A 31 46.17 -5.01 -46.59
CA ASN A 31 46.38 -3.85 -45.72
C ASN A 31 45.38 -3.85 -44.54
N THR A 32 45.48 -2.84 -43.67
CA THR A 32 44.60 -2.64 -42.50
C THR A 32 43.86 -1.31 -42.53
N LEU A 33 43.62 -0.77 -43.72
CA LEU A 33 42.93 0.50 -43.89
C LEU A 33 41.44 0.37 -43.54
N ALA A 34 40.79 1.50 -43.35
CA ALA A 34 39.33 1.55 -43.19
C ALA A 34 38.64 1.11 -44.48
N CYS A 35 37.57 0.35 -44.32
CA CYS A 35 36.73 -0.12 -45.42
C CYS A 35 35.25 -0.09 -45.00
N ASN A 36 34.35 -0.61 -45.85
CA ASN A 36 32.94 -0.79 -45.52
C ASN A 36 32.57 -2.24 -45.85
N ASP A 37 32.13 -3.00 -44.86
CA ASP A 37 31.83 -4.43 -45.04
C ASP A 37 30.42 -4.69 -45.61
N GLY A 38 29.66 -3.62 -45.86
CA GLY A 38 28.29 -3.63 -46.35
C GLY A 38 27.23 -3.85 -45.26
N ASN A 39 27.63 -3.96 -43.99
CA ASN A 39 26.73 -4.14 -42.86
C ASN A 39 26.54 -2.81 -42.12
N ALA A 40 25.34 -2.24 -42.18
CA ALA A 40 25.02 -1.01 -41.48
C ALA A 40 25.10 -1.12 -39.94
N CYS A 41 25.16 -2.35 -39.41
CA CYS A 41 25.22 -2.66 -37.99
C CYS A 41 26.62 -2.82 -37.41
N THR A 42 27.65 -2.57 -38.19
CA THR A 42 29.03 -2.51 -37.71
C THR A 42 29.59 -1.09 -37.83
N THR A 43 30.60 -0.81 -37.01
CA THR A 43 31.27 0.48 -37.00
C THR A 43 32.78 0.28 -37.00
N GLY A 44 33.51 1.16 -37.68
CA GLY A 44 34.97 1.07 -37.73
C GLY A 44 35.46 -0.18 -38.45
N ASP A 45 34.79 -0.55 -39.55
CA ASP A 45 35.21 -1.70 -40.35
C ASP A 45 36.61 -1.48 -40.91
N ALA A 46 37.39 -2.55 -40.87
CA ALA A 46 38.79 -2.52 -41.23
C ALA A 46 39.16 -3.72 -42.09
N CYS A 47 40.14 -3.50 -42.95
CA CYS A 47 40.69 -4.56 -43.77
C CYS A 47 41.45 -5.56 -42.91
N SER A 48 41.17 -6.83 -43.12
CA SER A 48 41.83 -7.95 -42.46
C SER A 48 41.98 -9.08 -43.46
N ASN A 49 43.22 -9.49 -43.72
CA ASN A 49 43.56 -10.56 -44.67
C ASN A 49 42.98 -10.34 -46.09
N GLY A 50 43.04 -9.10 -46.58
CA GLY A 50 42.61 -8.75 -47.95
C GLY A 50 41.09 -8.65 -48.13
N ARG A 51 40.32 -8.76 -47.04
CA ARG A 51 38.86 -8.62 -47.02
C ARG A 51 38.44 -7.56 -46.01
N CYS A 52 37.38 -6.84 -46.31
CA CYS A 52 36.76 -5.97 -45.32
C CYS A 52 36.04 -6.79 -44.26
N THR A 53 36.35 -6.53 -42.98
CA THR A 53 35.70 -7.19 -41.84
C THR A 53 34.99 -6.16 -40.97
N GLY A 54 33.74 -6.46 -40.62
CA GLY A 54 32.92 -5.62 -39.75
C GLY A 54 33.57 -5.40 -38.38
N GLY A 55 33.56 -4.15 -37.92
CA GLY A 55 34.02 -3.79 -36.59
C GLY A 55 32.99 -4.11 -35.49
N PRO A 56 33.09 -3.48 -34.30
CA PRO A 56 32.13 -3.66 -33.22
C PRO A 56 30.69 -3.37 -33.64
N ALA A 57 29.75 -4.08 -33.00
CA ALA A 57 28.32 -3.87 -33.21
C ALA A 57 27.93 -2.42 -32.89
N ARG A 58 27.18 -1.81 -33.81
CA ARG A 58 26.59 -0.48 -33.64
C ARG A 58 25.56 -0.53 -32.51
N SER A 59 25.68 0.38 -31.55
CA SER A 59 24.61 0.60 -30.57
C SER A 59 23.44 1.29 -31.26
N CYS A 60 22.26 0.70 -31.14
CA CYS A 60 21.01 1.26 -31.63
C CYS A 60 20.09 1.71 -30.49
N ASP A 61 20.59 1.81 -29.26
CA ASP A 61 19.83 2.34 -28.14
C ASP A 61 19.54 3.83 -28.34
N ASP A 62 18.27 4.20 -28.47
CA ASP A 62 17.83 5.60 -28.58
C ASP A 62 17.41 6.21 -27.23
N GLY A 63 17.49 5.44 -26.15
CA GLY A 63 17.11 5.83 -24.80
C GLY A 63 15.59 5.93 -24.58
N ASN A 64 14.77 5.49 -25.54
CA ASN A 64 13.32 5.56 -25.45
C ASN A 64 12.74 4.22 -24.99
N VAL A 65 12.12 4.21 -23.81
CA VAL A 65 11.47 3.01 -23.26
C VAL A 65 10.32 2.48 -24.14
N CYS A 66 9.78 3.32 -25.02
CA CYS A 66 8.67 3.00 -25.90
C CYS A 66 9.06 2.44 -27.28
N THR A 67 10.35 2.18 -27.48
CA THR A 67 10.87 1.49 -28.65
C THR A 67 11.56 0.19 -28.26
N ILE A 68 11.64 -0.74 -29.22
CA ILE A 68 12.51 -1.91 -29.16
C ILE A 68 13.58 -1.68 -30.20
N ASP A 69 14.80 -1.53 -29.72
CA ASP A 69 15.94 -1.23 -30.55
C ASP A 69 16.54 -2.50 -31.14
N SER A 70 16.74 -2.45 -32.45
CA SER A 70 17.35 -3.52 -33.22
C SER A 70 18.19 -2.94 -34.34
N CYS A 71 19.05 -3.76 -34.92
CA CYS A 71 19.83 -3.34 -36.06
C CYS A 71 19.60 -4.29 -37.24
N ASP A 72 19.14 -3.72 -38.34
CA ASP A 72 18.98 -4.39 -39.63
C ASP A 72 20.27 -4.21 -40.45
N PRO A 73 20.95 -5.28 -40.88
CA PRO A 73 22.22 -5.17 -41.60
C PRO A 73 22.17 -4.36 -42.90
N ALA A 74 21.00 -4.22 -43.52
CA ALA A 74 20.83 -3.47 -44.76
C ALA A 74 20.46 -2.00 -44.53
N THR A 75 19.67 -1.71 -43.49
CA THR A 75 19.10 -0.37 -43.26
C THR A 75 19.64 0.34 -42.02
N GLY A 76 20.33 -0.36 -41.13
CA GLY A 76 20.92 0.18 -39.90
C GLY A 76 19.97 0.07 -38.71
N CYS A 77 20.02 1.06 -37.80
CA CYS A 77 19.22 1.03 -36.58
C CYS A 77 17.72 1.15 -36.88
N VAL A 78 16.94 0.30 -36.21
CA VAL A 78 15.48 0.24 -36.29
C VAL A 78 14.91 0.29 -34.87
N HIS A 79 14.02 1.24 -34.63
CA HIS A 79 13.38 1.50 -33.34
C HIS A 79 11.88 1.21 -33.45
N ALA A 80 11.47 -0.02 -33.15
CA ALA A 80 10.09 -0.44 -33.34
C ALA A 80 9.22 -0.03 -32.13
N PRO A 81 8.09 0.69 -32.31
CA PRO A 81 7.18 1.02 -31.22
C PRO A 81 6.73 -0.21 -30.43
N ASN A 82 6.65 -0.07 -29.10
CA ASN A 82 6.13 -1.09 -28.21
C ASN A 82 4.90 -0.59 -27.42
N THR A 83 4.34 -1.46 -26.57
CA THR A 83 3.20 -1.16 -25.68
C THR A 83 3.53 -1.40 -24.21
N ALA A 84 4.80 -1.28 -23.83
CA ALA A 84 5.24 -1.48 -22.46
C ALA A 84 4.71 -0.38 -21.52
N PRO A 85 4.65 -0.63 -20.20
CA PRO A 85 4.43 0.42 -19.21
C PRO A 85 5.55 1.47 -19.28
N CYS A 86 5.19 2.73 -19.10
CA CYS A 86 6.11 3.86 -19.06
C CYS A 86 5.59 4.92 -18.08
N ASP A 87 6.30 6.04 -17.94
CA ASP A 87 5.88 7.22 -17.19
C ASP A 87 5.88 8.40 -18.16
N ASP A 88 4.73 9.05 -18.36
CA ASP A 88 4.59 10.20 -19.26
C ASP A 88 5.01 11.53 -18.60
N GLY A 89 5.46 11.46 -17.34
CA GLY A 89 5.85 12.59 -16.50
C GLY A 89 4.65 13.34 -15.90
N SER A 90 3.42 12.93 -16.18
CA SER A 90 2.21 13.54 -15.64
C SER A 90 1.75 12.80 -14.39
N ALA A 91 1.83 13.48 -13.24
CA ALA A 91 1.19 13.01 -12.00
C ALA A 91 -0.35 12.96 -12.08
N CYS A 92 -0.94 13.36 -13.21
CA CYS A 92 -2.38 13.45 -13.43
C CYS A 92 -2.93 12.22 -14.18
N THR A 93 -2.07 11.27 -14.52
CA THR A 93 -2.37 10.06 -15.27
C THR A 93 -1.83 8.86 -14.50
N THR A 94 -2.42 7.70 -14.74
CA THR A 94 -2.04 6.45 -14.08
C THR A 94 -1.96 5.36 -15.10
N ASN A 95 -1.07 4.39 -14.90
CA ASN A 95 -0.88 3.26 -15.82
C ASN A 95 -0.56 3.72 -17.25
N ASP A 96 0.42 4.61 -17.38
CA ASP A 96 0.84 5.12 -18.68
C ASP A 96 1.48 3.99 -19.50
N THR A 97 1.28 4.06 -20.80
CA THR A 97 1.71 2.99 -21.71
C THR A 97 2.30 3.58 -22.98
N CYS A 98 3.19 2.81 -23.57
CA CYS A 98 3.75 3.17 -24.86
C CYS A 98 2.72 3.01 -25.97
N SER A 99 2.62 4.02 -26.82
CA SER A 99 1.78 4.00 -28.01
C SER A 99 2.47 4.80 -29.10
N GLY A 100 2.70 4.17 -30.26
CA GLY A 100 3.34 4.83 -31.40
C GLY A 100 4.77 5.33 -31.15
N GLY A 101 5.50 4.73 -30.21
CA GLY A 101 6.87 5.11 -29.87
C GLY A 101 6.96 6.26 -28.85
N THR A 102 5.83 6.70 -28.31
CA THR A 102 5.78 7.72 -27.25
C THR A 102 5.08 7.18 -26.01
N CYS A 103 5.52 7.62 -24.83
CA CYS A 103 4.76 7.33 -23.61
C CYS A 103 3.50 8.20 -23.60
N VAL A 104 2.34 7.57 -23.49
CA VAL A 104 1.05 8.27 -23.41
C VAL A 104 0.41 8.03 -22.06
N GLY A 105 -0.11 9.12 -21.48
CA GLY A 105 -0.82 9.09 -20.23
C GLY A 105 -2.01 8.14 -20.25
N GLY A 106 -2.12 7.30 -19.23
CA GLY A 106 -3.25 6.41 -19.03
C GLY A 106 -4.47 7.15 -18.47
N PRO A 107 -5.41 6.43 -17.81
CA PRO A 107 -6.59 7.04 -17.21
C PRO A 107 -6.24 8.20 -16.25
N PRO A 108 -7.08 9.26 -16.19
CA PRO A 108 -6.83 10.40 -15.32
C PRO A 108 -6.84 10.00 -13.85
N LEU A 109 -5.93 10.60 -13.08
CA LEU A 109 -5.86 10.46 -11.63
C LEU A 109 -7.08 11.14 -11.00
N ILE A 110 -7.88 10.35 -10.28
CA ILE A 110 -9.03 10.84 -9.53
C ILE A 110 -8.63 10.98 -8.06
N CYS A 111 -8.83 12.17 -7.50
CA CYS A 111 -8.59 12.43 -6.09
C CYS A 111 -9.84 12.22 -5.24
N PRO A 112 -9.70 11.76 -3.98
CA PRO A 112 -10.81 11.76 -3.03
C PRO A 112 -11.39 13.16 -2.82
N THR A 113 -12.71 13.27 -2.79
CA THR A 113 -13.43 14.54 -2.55
C THR A 113 -13.70 14.78 -1.06
N GLY A 114 -13.62 13.75 -0.22
CA GLY A 114 -13.79 13.86 1.23
C GLY A 114 -12.64 14.58 1.91
N VAL A 115 -12.88 15.30 3.00
CA VAL A 115 -11.81 15.95 3.76
C VAL A 115 -10.94 14.88 4.44
N PRO A 116 -9.59 14.96 4.40
CA PRO A 116 -8.73 14.07 5.17
C PRO A 116 -9.11 14.07 6.66
N VAL A 117 -9.14 12.88 7.27
CA VAL A 117 -9.43 12.71 8.70
C VAL A 117 -8.13 12.37 9.41
N ALA A 118 -7.80 13.12 10.46
CA ALA A 118 -6.66 12.87 11.32
C ALA A 118 -7.09 12.91 12.79
N VAL A 119 -6.71 11.89 13.56
CA VAL A 119 -7.07 11.77 14.98
C VAL A 119 -5.86 11.39 15.81
N VAL A 120 -5.77 11.94 17.03
CA VAL A 120 -4.82 11.46 18.03
C VAL A 120 -5.40 10.17 18.62
N GLU A 121 -4.80 9.03 18.28
CA GLU A 121 -5.25 7.72 18.76
C GLU A 121 -4.63 7.32 20.11
N ALA A 122 -3.48 7.90 20.44
CA ALA A 122 -2.81 7.74 21.72
C ALA A 122 -2.01 8.99 22.08
N ASP A 123 -1.97 9.33 23.35
CA ASP A 123 -1.05 10.32 23.90
C ASP A 123 -0.65 9.99 25.35
N THR A 124 0.51 10.48 25.76
CA THR A 124 0.98 10.36 27.15
C THR A 124 2.08 11.38 27.36
N TYR A 125 2.50 11.57 28.60
CA TYR A 125 3.78 12.21 28.88
C TYR A 125 4.65 11.31 29.77
N VAL A 126 5.91 11.69 29.89
CA VAL A 126 6.88 11.05 30.78
C VAL A 126 7.55 12.10 31.64
N SER A 127 8.06 11.69 32.81
CA SER A 127 8.70 12.59 33.76
C SER A 127 9.98 11.98 34.32
N SER A 128 11.08 12.75 34.31
CA SER A 128 12.38 12.32 34.86
C SER A 128 12.37 12.17 36.38
N SER A 129 11.43 12.81 37.07
CA SER A 129 11.26 12.66 38.52
C SER A 129 10.47 11.41 38.91
N SER A 130 9.82 10.75 37.95
CA SER A 130 9.07 9.51 38.16
C SER A 130 9.37 8.49 37.04
N PRO A 131 10.60 7.95 36.94
CA PRO A 131 11.06 7.29 35.73
C PRO A 131 10.33 6.00 35.33
N GLY A 132 9.75 5.30 36.31
CA GLY A 132 9.01 4.05 36.11
C GLY A 132 7.49 4.24 36.06
N THR A 133 6.99 5.48 36.15
CA THR A 133 5.55 5.76 36.17
C THR A 133 5.03 5.97 34.75
N ASN A 134 3.90 5.32 34.45
CA ASN A 134 3.13 5.57 33.24
C ASN A 134 2.08 6.67 33.50
N PHE A 135 1.93 7.59 32.54
CA PHE A 135 0.96 8.68 32.62
C PHE A 135 -0.07 8.64 31.48
N GLY A 136 -0.25 7.52 30.80
CA GLY A 136 -1.15 7.40 29.64
C GLY A 136 -2.65 7.45 29.96
N THR A 137 -3.02 7.65 31.23
CA THR A 137 -4.41 7.95 31.65
C THR A 137 -4.54 9.35 32.26
N SER A 138 -3.46 10.13 32.26
CA SER A 138 -3.47 11.52 32.72
C SER A 138 -4.36 12.34 31.79
N THR A 139 -5.06 13.35 32.32
CA THR A 139 -5.79 14.33 31.51
C THR A 139 -4.88 15.44 30.96
N LEU A 140 -3.59 15.37 31.26
CA LEU A 140 -2.57 16.36 30.91
C LEU A 140 -1.45 15.70 30.10
N ALA A 141 -0.98 16.45 29.10
CA ALA A 141 0.27 16.26 28.38
C ALA A 141 1.22 17.40 28.75
N ALA A 142 2.45 17.10 29.17
CA ALA A 142 3.33 18.08 29.79
C ALA A 142 4.71 18.17 29.13
N ALA A 143 5.24 19.39 29.05
CA ALA A 143 6.59 19.69 28.59
C ALA A 143 7.30 20.62 29.58
N ASP A 144 8.50 20.21 30.04
CA ASP A 144 9.31 20.93 31.02
C ASP A 144 10.80 20.57 30.82
N ALA A 145 11.71 21.53 30.85
CA ALA A 145 13.17 21.32 30.82
C ALA A 145 13.91 21.77 32.09
N GLY A 146 13.19 21.99 33.17
CA GLY A 146 13.71 22.18 34.51
C GLY A 146 14.28 20.90 35.12
N PRO A 147 14.50 20.88 36.44
CA PRO A 147 15.07 19.71 37.13
C PRO A 147 14.24 18.43 36.94
N THR A 148 12.93 18.60 36.74
CA THR A 148 11.98 17.53 36.42
C THR A 148 11.59 17.60 34.95
N VAL A 149 12.45 17.09 34.09
CA VAL A 149 12.21 17.10 32.64
C VAL A 149 10.94 16.31 32.32
N GLN A 150 10.04 16.91 31.56
CA GLN A 150 8.80 16.31 31.08
C GLN A 150 8.70 16.44 29.56
N ARG A 151 8.17 15.40 28.92
CA ARG A 151 8.00 15.33 27.47
C ARG A 151 6.67 14.65 27.16
N ALA A 152 5.90 15.21 26.25
CA ALA A 152 4.67 14.60 25.78
C ALA A 152 4.88 13.89 24.44
N PHE A 153 4.07 12.88 24.19
CA PHE A 153 4.12 12.04 23.00
C PHE A 153 2.71 11.85 22.46
N PHE A 154 2.55 11.92 21.15
CA PHE A 154 1.27 11.82 20.45
C PHE A 154 1.41 10.86 19.28
N ARG A 155 0.43 9.97 19.11
CA ARG A 155 0.30 9.11 17.91
C ARG A 155 -0.95 9.51 17.16
N VAL A 156 -0.75 9.93 15.92
CA VAL A 156 -1.77 10.46 15.01
C VAL A 156 -2.03 9.44 13.92
N ARG A 157 -3.28 9.06 13.72
CA ARG A 157 -3.73 8.28 12.56
C ARG A 157 -4.35 9.21 11.54
N VAL A 158 -3.84 9.20 10.32
CA VAL A 158 -4.33 9.95 9.16
C VAL A 158 -4.98 8.98 8.18
N SER A 159 -6.13 9.35 7.65
CA SER A 159 -6.89 8.57 6.68
C SER A 159 -7.63 9.46 5.70
N GLY A 160 -7.88 8.93 4.50
CA GLY A 160 -8.66 9.60 3.47
C GLY A 160 -7.89 10.59 2.63
N VAL A 161 -6.58 10.81 2.83
CA VAL A 161 -5.73 11.62 1.93
C VAL A 161 -5.72 11.01 0.53
N GLY A 162 -5.52 9.69 0.43
CA GLY A 162 -5.45 8.95 -0.83
C GLY A 162 -4.37 9.47 -1.77
N THR A 163 -4.73 9.74 -3.02
CA THR A 163 -3.82 10.20 -4.09
C THR A 163 -3.53 11.70 -4.05
N ARG A 164 -4.06 12.42 -3.07
CA ARG A 164 -3.83 13.86 -2.90
C ARG A 164 -2.47 14.12 -2.27
N GLN A 165 -1.90 15.25 -2.64
CA GLN A 165 -0.68 15.77 -2.03
C GLN A 165 -1.05 16.56 -0.78
N VAL A 166 -0.48 16.21 0.37
CA VAL A 166 -0.65 16.98 1.60
C VAL A 166 0.01 18.35 1.42
N THR A 167 -0.77 19.41 1.59
CA THR A 167 -0.30 20.81 1.49
C THR A 167 -0.25 21.52 2.83
N GLY A 168 -0.85 20.92 3.85
CA GLY A 168 -0.84 21.46 5.20
C GLY A 168 -1.27 20.41 6.21
N ALA A 169 -0.62 20.38 7.37
CA ALA A 169 -1.07 19.59 8.49
C ALA A 169 -0.73 20.32 9.80
N ARG A 170 -1.69 20.34 10.73
CA ARG A 170 -1.50 20.98 12.05
C ARG A 170 -1.98 20.08 13.17
N VAL A 171 -1.22 20.04 14.26
CA VAL A 171 -1.65 19.50 15.55
C VAL A 171 -2.04 20.68 16.42
N ARG A 172 -3.33 20.76 16.78
CA ARG A 172 -3.86 21.76 17.70
C ARG A 172 -3.88 21.19 19.11
N LEU A 173 -3.15 21.82 20.01
CA LEU A 173 -3.15 21.51 21.44
C LEU A 173 -3.73 22.68 22.23
N GLN A 174 -4.59 22.41 23.20
CA GLN A 174 -5.10 23.45 24.10
C GLN A 174 -4.38 23.40 25.44
N VAL A 175 -3.82 24.53 25.86
CA VAL A 175 -3.25 24.69 27.19
C VAL A 175 -4.32 24.41 28.23
N ALA A 176 -4.04 23.50 29.15
CA ALA A 176 -5.00 23.03 30.13
C ALA A 176 -5.53 24.16 31.00
N LYS A 177 -6.78 24.07 31.44
CA LYS A 177 -7.38 25.04 32.37
C LYS A 177 -7.11 24.68 33.82
N VAL A 178 -5.85 24.38 34.13
CA VAL A 178 -5.37 24.14 35.50
C VAL A 178 -4.39 25.22 35.92
N THR A 179 -4.21 25.41 37.23
CA THR A 179 -3.23 26.36 37.76
C THR A 179 -1.83 26.05 37.25
N ASN A 180 -1.10 27.07 36.79
CA ASN A 180 0.27 26.95 36.26
C ASN A 180 0.40 26.13 34.98
N ALA A 181 -0.65 26.09 34.14
CA ALA A 181 -0.56 25.48 32.82
C ALA A 181 0.08 26.39 31.77
N GLN A 182 0.01 27.70 31.96
CA GLN A 182 0.65 28.71 31.11
C GLN A 182 2.18 28.62 31.20
N SER A 183 2.86 28.99 30.12
CA SER A 183 4.32 29.02 30.08
C SER A 183 4.85 30.14 29.19
N VAL A 184 6.06 30.63 29.47
CA VAL A 184 6.82 31.50 28.55
C VAL A 184 7.25 30.80 27.25
N SER A 185 7.17 29.47 27.18
CA SER A 185 7.37 28.68 25.95
C SER A 185 6.42 27.49 25.88
N GLY A 186 5.55 27.49 24.87
CA GLY A 186 4.60 26.41 24.61
C GLY A 186 5.23 25.12 24.09
N GLY A 187 6.54 25.11 23.84
CA GLY A 187 7.28 23.91 23.46
C GLY A 187 7.58 23.80 21.96
N ARG A 188 8.23 22.69 21.60
CA ARG A 188 8.67 22.36 20.24
C ARG A 188 8.16 20.97 19.88
N ILE A 189 7.56 20.83 18.71
CA ILE A 189 7.09 19.54 18.22
C ILE A 189 8.11 18.95 17.24
N HIS A 190 8.33 17.65 17.37
CA HIS A 190 9.25 16.84 16.56
C HIS A 190 8.50 15.62 16.02
N PRO A 191 8.81 15.12 14.82
CA PRO A 191 8.44 13.77 14.46
C PRO A 191 9.35 12.80 15.20
N ILE A 192 8.85 11.59 15.47
CA ILE A 192 9.66 10.50 15.98
C ILE A 192 9.47 9.26 15.10
N THR A 193 10.55 8.53 14.86
CA THR A 193 10.51 7.35 13.97
C THR A 193 9.80 6.17 14.63
N ASP A 194 9.97 6.01 15.95
CA ASP A 194 9.36 4.90 16.69
C ASP A 194 7.91 5.22 17.11
N CYS A 195 6.97 4.57 16.43
CA CYS A 195 5.54 4.60 16.72
C CYS A 195 5.02 3.39 17.52
N GLY A 196 5.89 2.43 17.84
CA GLY A 196 5.54 1.16 18.48
C GLY A 196 5.27 1.24 19.98
N TRP A 197 5.43 2.43 20.58
CA TRP A 197 5.17 2.63 21.99
C TRP A 197 3.70 2.38 22.35
N ASN A 198 3.48 1.88 23.57
CA ASN A 198 2.15 1.64 24.11
C ASN A 198 1.84 2.64 25.21
N GLU A 199 0.81 3.43 24.98
CA GLU A 199 0.30 4.46 25.89
C GLU A 199 0.12 3.98 27.34
N ARG A 200 -0.30 2.73 27.54
CA ARG A 200 -0.59 2.17 28.86
C ARG A 200 0.66 1.68 29.60
N THR A 201 1.80 1.60 28.93
CA THR A 201 3.03 1.03 29.50
C THR A 201 4.25 1.93 29.35
N MET A 202 4.18 3.00 28.55
CA MET A 202 5.31 3.89 28.32
C MET A 202 5.69 4.65 29.59
N THR A 203 6.98 4.75 29.85
CA THR A 203 7.57 5.42 31.01
C THR A 203 8.77 6.26 30.56
N TRP A 204 9.38 7.05 31.44
CA TRP A 204 10.60 7.78 31.11
C TRP A 204 11.72 6.86 30.61
N GLN A 205 11.83 5.65 31.16
CA GLN A 205 12.87 4.68 30.81
C GLN A 205 12.64 4.03 29.44
N THR A 206 11.39 3.96 29.00
CA THR A 206 10.97 3.26 27.78
C THR A 206 10.51 4.22 26.67
N GLN A 207 10.63 5.53 26.90
CA GLN A 207 10.23 6.55 25.95
C GLN A 207 11.03 6.42 24.64
N PRO A 208 10.40 6.63 23.48
CA PRO A 208 11.12 6.77 22.21
C PRO A 208 12.16 7.89 22.24
N ALA A 209 13.21 7.74 21.43
CA ALA A 209 14.13 8.84 21.17
C ALA A 209 13.40 9.96 20.39
N ILE A 210 13.70 11.22 20.73
CA ILE A 210 13.30 12.37 19.91
C ILE A 210 14.39 12.55 18.85
N ASP A 211 14.25 11.83 17.74
CA ASP A 211 15.25 11.69 16.68
C ASP A 211 14.98 12.58 15.46
N GLY A 212 13.76 13.11 15.34
CA GLY A 212 13.38 14.04 14.26
C GLY A 212 13.73 15.51 14.53
N PRO A 213 13.83 16.33 13.47
CA PRO A 213 14.05 17.77 13.59
C PRO A 213 12.85 18.48 14.22
N VAL A 214 13.06 19.69 14.75
CA VAL A 214 11.95 20.56 15.18
C VAL A 214 11.12 20.95 13.95
N LEU A 215 9.81 20.69 13.97
CA LEU A 215 8.88 21.10 12.91
C LEU A 215 8.28 22.47 13.19
N ALA A 216 7.85 22.70 14.43
CA ALA A 216 7.27 23.96 14.87
C ALA A 216 7.61 24.25 16.33
N THR A 217 7.67 25.54 16.68
CA THR A 217 7.91 26.02 18.04
C THR A 217 6.82 27.01 18.42
N ALA A 218 6.26 26.83 19.62
CA ALA A 218 5.31 27.76 20.22
C ALA A 218 6.02 28.71 21.19
N GLY A 219 5.74 30.00 21.06
CA GLY A 219 6.18 31.05 22.00
C GLY A 219 5.42 30.99 23.33
N ALA A 220 5.26 32.11 24.02
CA ALA A 220 4.50 32.14 25.27
C ALA A 220 3.03 31.74 25.06
N VAL A 221 2.51 30.93 25.98
CA VAL A 221 1.14 30.39 25.92
C VAL A 221 0.40 30.66 27.23
N ALA A 222 -0.88 31.02 27.12
CA ALA A 222 -1.75 31.31 28.25
C ALA A 222 -2.72 30.16 28.56
N GLN A 223 -3.22 30.12 29.80
CA GLN A 223 -4.19 29.11 30.24
C GLN A 223 -5.43 29.10 29.33
N GLY A 224 -5.80 27.92 28.82
CA GLY A 224 -6.94 27.75 27.91
C GLY A 224 -6.68 28.18 26.47
N GLN A 225 -5.50 28.68 26.12
CA GLN A 225 -5.14 29.03 24.74
C GLN A 225 -5.00 27.79 23.87
N ALA A 226 -5.57 27.80 22.66
CA ALA A 226 -5.28 26.81 21.63
C ALA A 226 -4.04 27.22 20.83
N VAL A 227 -3.16 26.27 20.58
CA VAL A 227 -1.88 26.45 19.88
C VAL A 227 -1.83 25.46 18.72
N ASP A 228 -1.57 25.97 17.52
CA ASP A 228 -1.40 25.15 16.32
C ASP A 228 0.09 24.94 16.05
N PHE A 229 0.52 23.68 16.04
CA PHE A 229 1.84 23.27 15.60
C PHE A 229 1.75 22.80 14.15
N ASP A 230 2.48 23.47 13.25
CA ASP A 230 2.62 23.03 11.86
C ASP A 230 3.48 21.76 11.80
N VAL A 231 2.89 20.67 11.31
CA VAL A 231 3.54 19.37 11.14
C VAL A 231 3.50 18.90 9.68
N THR A 232 3.24 19.82 8.74
CA THR A 232 3.08 19.51 7.31
C THR A 232 4.25 18.70 6.76
N GLY A 233 5.48 19.03 7.16
CA GLY A 233 6.69 18.35 6.71
C GLY A 233 6.83 16.88 7.16
N ALA A 234 5.99 16.40 8.07
CA ALA A 234 6.06 15.03 8.59
C ALA A 234 4.89 14.14 8.13
N ILE A 235 3.77 14.72 7.68
CA ILE A 235 2.58 13.97 7.25
C ILE A 235 2.53 13.96 5.72
N HIS A 236 2.72 12.79 5.11
CA HIS A 236 2.84 12.64 3.65
C HIS A 236 1.64 11.94 2.99
N GLY A 237 0.71 11.41 3.78
CA GLY A 237 -0.42 10.62 3.28
C GLY A 237 -1.16 9.88 4.40
N ASP A 238 -1.93 8.86 4.02
CA ASP A 238 -2.59 7.99 4.99
C ASP A 238 -1.57 7.14 5.75
N GLY A 239 -1.78 6.96 7.05
CA GLY A 239 -0.84 6.24 7.90
C GLY A 239 -0.87 6.66 9.36
N VAL A 240 0.14 6.19 10.10
CA VAL A 240 0.34 6.52 11.52
C VAL A 240 1.63 7.34 11.65
N TYR A 241 1.53 8.47 12.33
CA TYR A 241 2.61 9.43 12.54
C TYR A 241 2.76 9.70 14.03
N CYS A 242 3.99 9.80 14.51
CA CYS A 242 4.25 10.01 15.93
C CYS A 242 5.04 11.28 16.15
N PHE A 243 4.67 11.98 17.21
CA PHE A 243 5.25 13.26 17.55
C PHE A 243 5.67 13.28 19.01
N ALA A 244 6.76 13.98 19.30
CA ALA A 244 7.15 14.35 20.65
C ALA A 244 7.06 15.86 20.80
N LEU A 245 6.60 16.32 21.97
CA LEU A 245 6.61 17.70 22.39
C LEU A 245 7.58 17.84 23.57
N ASP A 246 8.62 18.64 23.35
CA ASP A 246 9.56 19.05 24.39
C ASP A 246 9.51 20.58 24.57
N THR A 247 10.35 21.13 25.45
CA THR A 247 10.53 22.57 25.58
C THR A 247 11.95 22.87 26.02
N PRO A 248 12.55 24.01 25.64
CA PRO A 248 13.80 24.48 26.26
C PRO A 248 13.55 25.24 27.58
N SER A 249 12.30 25.52 27.94
CA SER A 249 11.93 26.31 29.11
C SER A 249 11.84 25.46 30.37
N THR A 250 12.27 26.02 31.50
CA THR A 250 12.03 25.44 32.83
C THR A 250 10.66 25.82 33.43
N ASP A 251 9.89 26.63 32.70
CA ASP A 251 8.51 26.99 33.01
C ASP A 251 7.59 26.00 32.29
N SER A 252 6.91 25.13 33.05
CA SER A 252 6.16 23.99 32.52
C SER A 252 5.00 24.42 31.63
N ALA A 253 4.88 23.84 30.44
CA ALA A 253 3.68 23.97 29.61
C ALA A 253 2.81 22.72 29.77
N LEU A 254 1.54 22.90 30.17
CA LEU A 254 0.58 21.81 30.35
C LEU A 254 -0.54 21.92 29.32
N TYR A 255 -0.72 20.90 28.50
CA TYR A 255 -1.78 20.77 27.50
C TYR A 255 -2.80 19.73 27.94
N ASN A 256 -4.03 19.83 27.45
CA ASN A 256 -5.01 18.78 27.61
C ASN A 256 -4.62 17.55 26.78
N SER A 257 -4.74 16.36 27.37
CA SER A 257 -4.60 15.09 26.65
C SER A 257 -5.95 14.63 26.08
N ARG A 258 -5.97 13.49 25.39
CA ARG A 258 -7.22 12.87 24.90
C ARG A 258 -8.14 12.40 26.04
N GLU A 259 -7.64 12.18 27.25
CA GLU A 259 -8.41 11.84 28.45
C GLU A 259 -9.08 13.06 29.07
N ALA A 260 -8.70 14.28 28.70
CA ALA A 260 -9.34 15.49 29.17
C ALA A 260 -10.83 15.53 28.78
N THR A 261 -11.67 16.18 29.59
CA THR A 261 -13.11 16.26 29.31
C THR A 261 -13.46 17.22 28.17
N ALA A 262 -12.61 18.21 27.90
CA ALA A 262 -12.77 19.19 26.83
C ALA A 262 -11.41 19.69 26.35
N GLY A 263 -11.38 20.26 25.14
CA GLY A 263 -10.14 20.83 24.60
C GLY A 263 -9.08 19.78 24.27
N LYS A 264 -9.51 18.58 23.88
CA LYS A 264 -8.63 17.47 23.50
C LYS A 264 -7.75 17.84 22.30
N PRO A 265 -6.62 17.17 22.10
CA PRO A 265 -5.82 17.33 20.90
C PRO A 265 -6.64 17.12 19.62
N GLU A 266 -6.50 18.03 18.67
CA GLU A 266 -7.15 17.97 17.36
C GLU A 266 -6.09 17.97 16.26
N VAL A 267 -6.32 17.24 15.17
CA VAL A 267 -5.42 17.25 14.01
C VAL A 267 -6.23 17.59 12.77
N ALA A 268 -5.69 18.49 11.96
CA ALA A 268 -6.29 18.85 10.70
C ALA A 268 -5.26 18.73 9.58
N VAL A 269 -5.65 18.07 8.49
CA VAL A 269 -4.83 17.85 7.30
C VAL A 269 -5.55 18.43 6.10
N THR A 270 -4.85 19.27 5.34
CA THR A 270 -5.26 19.78 4.05
C THR A 270 -4.44 19.11 2.96
N ALA A 271 -5.12 18.59 1.95
CA ALA A 271 -4.49 17.95 0.81
C ALA A 271 -5.16 18.42 -0.47
N VAL A 272 -4.37 18.63 -1.51
CA VAL A 272 -4.85 19.06 -2.83
C VAL A 272 -4.63 17.96 -3.83
N CYS A 273 -5.46 17.95 -4.87
CA CYS A 273 -5.19 17.09 -6.00
C CYS A 273 -3.99 17.65 -6.77
N PRO A 274 -2.95 16.84 -7.07
CA PRO A 274 -1.78 17.31 -7.82
C PRO A 274 -2.14 17.84 -9.21
N CYS A 275 -3.29 17.44 -9.76
CA CYS A 275 -3.78 17.89 -11.06
C CYS A 275 -4.64 19.18 -11.03
N GLY A 276 -4.67 19.91 -9.89
CA GLY A 276 -5.60 21.03 -9.69
C GLY A 276 -7.04 20.55 -9.49
N ALA A 277 -8.00 21.46 -9.29
CA ALA A 277 -9.40 21.08 -9.38
C ALA A 277 -9.63 20.57 -10.80
N GLY A 278 -9.91 19.26 -10.95
CA GLY A 278 -10.32 18.70 -12.23
C GLY A 278 -11.41 19.58 -12.83
N PRO A 279 -11.49 19.71 -14.16
CA PRO A 279 -12.44 20.62 -14.79
C PRO A 279 -13.81 20.42 -14.14
N THR A 280 -14.33 21.49 -13.54
CA THR A 280 -15.70 21.54 -13.08
C THR A 280 -16.54 21.06 -14.26
N MET A 281 -17.10 19.86 -14.17
CA MET A 281 -18.17 19.49 -15.09
C MET A 281 -19.30 20.45 -14.76
N THR A 282 -19.36 21.56 -15.49
CA THR A 282 -20.50 22.45 -15.49
C THR A 282 -21.65 21.62 -16.04
N THR A 283 -22.45 21.04 -15.14
CA THR A 283 -23.69 20.38 -15.49
C THR A 283 -24.63 21.47 -16.00
N THR A 284 -24.53 21.80 -17.28
CA THR A 284 -25.56 22.56 -17.97
C THR A 284 -26.82 21.71 -17.92
N THR A 285 -27.81 22.16 -17.18
CA THR A 285 -29.18 21.62 -17.21
C THR A 285 -29.70 21.71 -18.64
N SER A 286 -29.45 20.67 -19.42
CA SER A 286 -30.17 20.38 -20.63
C SER A 286 -31.17 19.28 -20.28
N THR A 287 -32.44 19.64 -20.33
CA THR A 287 -33.56 18.70 -20.29
C THR A 287 -33.40 17.72 -21.44
N THR A 288 -32.72 16.61 -21.18
CA THR A 288 -32.83 15.39 -21.97
C THR A 288 -33.44 14.35 -21.07
N THR A 289 -34.64 13.92 -21.47
CA THR A 289 -35.33 12.78 -20.88
C THR A 289 -34.48 11.54 -21.16
N SER A 290 -33.52 11.27 -20.30
CA SER A 290 -32.77 10.02 -20.28
C SER A 290 -33.26 9.22 -19.10
N THR A 291 -33.96 8.13 -19.41
CA THR A 291 -34.32 7.05 -18.49
C THR A 291 -33.08 6.66 -17.69
N THR A 292 -33.07 6.95 -16.40
CA THR A 292 -31.99 6.59 -15.48
C THR A 292 -31.95 5.08 -15.33
N LEU A 293 -30.91 4.44 -15.88
CA LEU A 293 -30.49 3.13 -15.41
C LEU A 293 -29.99 3.29 -13.97
N PRO A 294 -30.45 2.46 -13.02
CA PRO A 294 -30.13 2.61 -11.60
C PRO A 294 -28.62 2.51 -11.38
N ALA A 295 -28.10 3.38 -10.51
CA ALA A 295 -26.73 3.29 -10.01
C ALA A 295 -26.45 1.86 -9.55
N ILE A 296 -25.40 1.25 -10.11
CA ILE A 296 -25.03 -0.13 -9.80
C ILE A 296 -24.72 -0.20 -8.30
N ALA A 297 -25.51 -0.98 -7.57
CA ALA A 297 -25.28 -1.24 -6.15
C ALA A 297 -23.91 -1.93 -5.99
N PRO A 298 -23.15 -1.63 -4.90
CA PRO A 298 -21.93 -2.37 -4.60
C PRO A 298 -22.25 -3.88 -4.54
N VAL A 299 -21.42 -4.66 -5.20
CA VAL A 299 -21.51 -6.11 -5.25
C VAL A 299 -20.46 -6.67 -4.31
N ALA A 300 -20.89 -7.47 -3.34
CA ALA A 300 -19.99 -8.21 -2.49
C ALA A 300 -20.35 -9.68 -2.50
N ALA A 301 -19.35 -10.53 -2.69
CA ALA A 301 -19.54 -11.97 -2.75
C ALA A 301 -18.45 -12.66 -1.95
N VAL A 302 -18.83 -13.62 -1.12
CA VAL A 302 -17.90 -14.65 -0.65
C VAL A 302 -17.48 -15.40 -1.90
N VAL A 303 -16.21 -15.40 -2.26
CA VAL A 303 -15.66 -16.02 -3.49
C VAL A 303 -14.97 -17.35 -3.23
N ALA A 304 -14.57 -17.61 -1.98
CA ALA A 304 -14.08 -18.89 -1.53
C ALA A 304 -14.37 -19.08 -0.04
N ASP A 305 -14.65 -20.30 0.38
CA ASP A 305 -14.71 -20.70 1.78
C ASP A 305 -14.23 -22.16 1.98
N THR A 306 -13.73 -22.45 3.17
CA THR A 306 -13.35 -23.81 3.57
C THR A 306 -13.26 -23.87 5.07
N TYR A 307 -13.09 -25.06 5.64
CA TYR A 307 -12.50 -25.20 6.97
C TYR A 307 -11.21 -26.02 6.91
N VAL A 308 -10.43 -25.93 7.97
CA VAL A 308 -9.23 -26.75 8.20
C VAL A 308 -9.36 -27.45 9.54
N GLN A 309 -8.75 -28.62 9.68
CA GLN A 309 -8.90 -29.48 10.86
C GLN A 309 -7.54 -30.01 11.31
N SER A 310 -7.22 -29.84 12.59
CA SER A 310 -5.89 -30.15 13.15
C SER A 310 -5.54 -31.64 13.17
N ASP A 311 -6.52 -32.52 13.34
CA ASP A 311 -6.33 -33.99 13.33
C ASP A 311 -6.16 -34.58 11.92
N LYS A 312 -6.48 -33.79 10.88
CA LYS A 312 -6.36 -34.14 9.47
C LYS A 312 -5.54 -33.07 8.76
N PRO A 313 -4.26 -32.91 9.15
CA PRO A 313 -3.53 -31.67 8.88
C PRO A 313 -3.19 -31.44 7.40
N THR A 314 -3.27 -32.49 6.59
CA THR A 314 -3.00 -32.48 5.13
C THR A 314 -4.27 -32.62 4.29
N THR A 315 -5.45 -32.71 4.92
CA THR A 315 -6.71 -32.87 4.19
C THR A 315 -7.26 -31.50 3.81
N ASN A 316 -7.66 -31.36 2.55
CA ASN A 316 -8.41 -30.21 2.06
C ASN A 316 -9.93 -30.47 2.22
N PHE A 317 -10.66 -29.46 2.68
CA PHE A 317 -12.11 -29.52 2.87
C PHE A 317 -12.90 -28.51 2.03
N GLY A 318 -12.27 -27.82 1.07
CA GLY A 318 -12.92 -26.76 0.29
C GLY A 318 -13.98 -27.23 -0.73
N THR A 319 -14.34 -28.52 -0.71
CA THR A 319 -15.49 -29.07 -1.46
C THR A 319 -16.64 -29.50 -0.55
N LYS A 320 -16.47 -29.35 0.77
CA LYS A 320 -17.51 -29.70 1.75
C LYS A 320 -18.61 -28.67 1.68
N THR A 321 -19.86 -29.13 1.82
CA THR A 321 -21.07 -28.30 1.78
C THR A 321 -21.33 -27.53 3.08
N TYR A 322 -20.39 -27.54 4.01
CA TYR A 322 -20.48 -26.90 5.31
C TYR A 322 -19.10 -26.42 5.78
N LEU A 323 -19.12 -25.38 6.59
CA LEU A 323 -17.98 -24.86 7.36
C LEU A 323 -18.13 -25.33 8.80
N ALA A 324 -17.03 -25.69 9.43
CA ALA A 324 -17.03 -26.17 10.81
C ALA A 324 -16.00 -25.41 11.65
N VAL A 325 -16.40 -25.11 12.88
CA VAL A 325 -15.61 -24.37 13.86
C VAL A 325 -15.75 -25.06 15.21
N ASP A 326 -14.62 -25.50 15.77
CA ASP A 326 -14.58 -26.35 16.95
C ASP A 326 -13.21 -26.19 17.63
N ASN A 327 -13.17 -26.14 18.95
CA ASN A 327 -11.94 -26.24 19.76
C ASN A 327 -11.75 -27.67 20.31
N GLY A 328 -12.32 -28.65 19.62
CA GLY A 328 -12.34 -30.06 19.99
C GLY A 328 -10.97 -30.72 20.06
N SER A 329 -10.92 -31.85 20.75
CA SER A 329 -9.74 -32.70 20.84
C SER A 329 -9.92 -33.95 19.97
N PRO A 330 -8.89 -34.35 19.19
CA PRO A 330 -8.92 -35.60 18.41
C PRO A 330 -9.10 -36.85 19.29
N SER A 331 -8.84 -36.74 20.59
CA SER A 331 -8.93 -37.83 21.56
C SER A 331 -10.35 -38.08 22.09
N ALA A 332 -11.33 -37.24 21.74
CA ALA A 332 -12.72 -37.45 22.15
C ALA A 332 -13.42 -38.47 21.23
N PRO A 333 -14.32 -39.35 21.76
CA PRO A 333 -15.03 -40.32 20.93
C PRO A 333 -15.88 -39.65 19.84
N GLY A 334 -15.52 -39.85 18.57
CA GLY A 334 -16.16 -39.18 17.44
C GLY A 334 -15.84 -37.70 17.28
N GLY A 335 -14.89 -37.17 18.07
CA GLY A 335 -14.49 -35.77 18.07
C GLY A 335 -13.55 -35.41 16.93
N ALA A 336 -13.75 -34.23 16.38
CA ALA A 336 -12.76 -33.56 15.55
C ALA A 336 -11.71 -32.88 16.45
N GLY A 337 -10.44 -32.83 16.02
CA GLY A 337 -9.50 -31.84 16.53
C GLY A 337 -9.95 -30.41 16.20
N VAL A 338 -9.22 -29.39 16.66
CA VAL A 338 -9.50 -27.97 16.38
C VAL A 338 -9.83 -27.74 14.90
N GLN A 339 -10.96 -27.07 14.65
CA GLN A 339 -11.48 -26.67 13.35
C GLN A 339 -11.60 -25.16 13.25
N ARG A 340 -11.21 -24.62 12.09
CA ARG A 340 -11.28 -23.19 11.78
C ARG A 340 -11.87 -23.02 10.40
N ALA A 341 -12.84 -22.12 10.25
CA ALA A 341 -13.38 -21.75 8.95
C ALA A 341 -12.61 -20.55 8.39
N LEU A 342 -12.41 -20.54 7.08
CA LEU A 342 -11.72 -19.49 6.34
C LEU A 342 -12.65 -19.02 5.23
N LEU A 343 -12.77 -17.69 5.07
CA LEU A 343 -13.61 -17.08 4.05
C LEU A 343 -12.81 -16.02 3.30
N ARG A 344 -13.02 -15.93 1.99
CA ARG A 344 -12.50 -14.86 1.14
C ARG A 344 -13.66 -14.17 0.45
N VAL A 345 -13.70 -12.85 0.57
CA VAL A 345 -14.76 -11.99 0.04
C VAL A 345 -14.16 -11.08 -1.02
N SER A 346 -14.84 -10.97 -2.16
CA SER A 346 -14.57 -9.94 -3.17
C SER A 346 -15.64 -8.87 -3.07
N VAL A 347 -15.22 -7.61 -3.01
CA VAL A 347 -16.08 -6.43 -3.04
C VAL A 347 -15.75 -5.64 -4.30
N SER A 348 -16.77 -5.29 -5.07
CA SER A 348 -16.64 -4.50 -6.29
C SER A 348 -17.82 -3.55 -6.46
N GLY A 349 -17.62 -2.49 -7.24
CA GLY A 349 -18.68 -1.53 -7.49
C GLY A 349 -18.99 -0.64 -6.29
N VAL A 350 -18.21 -0.62 -5.21
CA VAL A 350 -18.23 0.47 -4.22
C VAL A 350 -17.77 1.77 -4.90
N GLY A 351 -16.74 1.66 -5.75
CA GLY A 351 -16.17 2.80 -6.46
C GLY A 351 -15.64 3.85 -5.48
N THR A 352 -16.04 5.11 -5.67
CA THR A 352 -15.63 6.23 -4.82
C THR A 352 -16.50 6.44 -3.58
N ARG A 353 -17.57 5.65 -3.42
CA ARG A 353 -18.50 5.78 -2.30
C ARG A 353 -17.88 5.18 -1.05
N ARG A 354 -18.10 5.78 0.12
CA ARG A 354 -17.63 5.21 1.39
C ARG A 354 -18.52 4.04 1.78
N VAL A 355 -17.94 2.91 2.15
CA VAL A 355 -18.68 1.82 2.81
C VAL A 355 -19.25 2.35 4.13
N SER A 356 -20.58 2.40 4.26
CA SER A 356 -21.27 2.84 5.48
C SER A 356 -21.52 1.68 6.43
N SER A 357 -21.72 0.47 5.89
CA SER A 357 -22.00 -0.75 6.63
C SER A 357 -21.61 -1.95 5.77
N ALA A 358 -20.97 -2.94 6.38
CA ALA A 358 -20.57 -4.18 5.71
C ALA A 358 -20.79 -5.36 6.66
N HIS A 359 -21.69 -6.27 6.29
CA HIS A 359 -22.07 -7.41 7.12
C HIS A 359 -21.89 -8.74 6.41
N LEU A 360 -21.12 -9.63 7.04
CA LEU A 360 -20.94 -11.01 6.60
C LEU A 360 -21.97 -11.89 7.30
N GLN A 361 -22.81 -12.55 6.51
CA GLN A 361 -23.91 -13.36 7.00
C GLN A 361 -23.63 -14.84 6.76
N LEU A 362 -23.63 -15.62 7.85
CA LEU A 362 -23.49 -17.07 7.82
C LEU A 362 -24.76 -17.70 8.40
N GLN A 363 -25.27 -18.75 7.78
CA GLN A 363 -26.39 -19.51 8.35
C GLN A 363 -25.86 -20.77 9.03
N VAL A 364 -26.23 -20.95 10.30
CA VAL A 364 -26.04 -22.21 11.02
C VAL A 364 -26.81 -23.30 10.28
N ALA A 365 -26.12 -24.37 9.91
CA ALA A 365 -26.66 -25.39 9.03
C ALA A 365 -27.94 -26.02 9.61
N LYS A 366 -28.89 -26.36 8.74
CA LYS A 366 -30.14 -27.04 9.14
C LYS A 366 -29.96 -28.55 9.23
N VAL A 367 -28.92 -28.97 9.93
CA VAL A 367 -28.59 -30.38 10.21
C VAL A 367 -28.53 -30.59 11.73
N THR A 368 -28.79 -31.82 12.18
CA THR A 368 -28.73 -32.17 13.60
C THR A 368 -27.35 -31.81 14.18
N ASN A 369 -27.33 -31.17 15.35
CA ASN A 369 -26.12 -30.76 16.06
C ASN A 369 -25.27 -29.67 15.37
N ALA A 370 -25.89 -28.81 14.56
CA ALA A 370 -25.22 -27.64 14.01
C ALA A 370 -25.17 -26.45 14.99
N GLN A 371 -26.10 -26.41 15.95
CA GLN A 371 -26.14 -25.41 17.02
C GLN A 371 -24.95 -25.53 17.97
N SER A 372 -24.55 -24.43 18.58
CA SER A 372 -23.47 -24.41 19.58
C SER A 372 -23.73 -23.36 20.66
N VAL A 373 -23.20 -23.58 21.86
CA VAL A 373 -23.16 -22.55 22.92
C VAL A 373 -22.23 -21.38 22.61
N ALA A 374 -21.37 -21.48 21.59
CA ALA A 374 -20.53 -20.38 21.10
C ALA A 374 -20.37 -20.46 19.56
N GLY A 375 -20.93 -19.47 18.86
CA GLY A 375 -20.84 -19.36 17.39
C GLY A 375 -19.46 -18.95 16.86
N GLY A 376 -18.50 -18.71 17.75
CA GLY A 376 -17.12 -18.41 17.39
C GLY A 376 -16.79 -16.93 17.27
N THR A 377 -15.50 -16.65 17.04
CA THR A 377 -14.92 -15.33 16.91
C THR A 377 -14.39 -15.14 15.48
N LEU A 378 -14.88 -14.10 14.81
CA LEU A 378 -14.44 -13.75 13.46
C LEU A 378 -13.28 -12.76 13.52
N HIS A 379 -12.21 -13.07 12.82
CA HIS A 379 -11.01 -12.26 12.69
C HIS A 379 -10.83 -11.81 11.25
N ALA A 380 -10.34 -10.59 11.05
CA ALA A 380 -9.65 -10.24 9.81
C ALA A 380 -8.31 -10.97 9.76
N ILE A 381 -7.90 -11.48 8.59
CA ILE A 381 -6.58 -12.09 8.41
C ILE A 381 -5.87 -11.47 7.22
N THR A 382 -4.55 -11.28 7.32
CA THR A 382 -3.77 -10.67 6.23
C THR A 382 -3.48 -11.65 5.09
N GLY A 383 -3.38 -12.95 5.41
CA GLY A 383 -3.06 -14.01 4.46
C GLY A 383 -4.22 -14.36 3.52
N CYS A 384 -4.34 -13.67 2.39
CA CYS A 384 -5.39 -13.90 1.38
C CYS A 384 -5.03 -14.81 0.20
N GLY A 385 -3.77 -15.21 0.08
CA GLY A 385 -3.23 -15.96 -1.07
C GLY A 385 -3.57 -17.46 -1.11
N TRP A 386 -4.39 -17.96 -0.18
CA TRP A 386 -4.73 -19.38 -0.14
C TRP A 386 -5.67 -19.81 -1.27
N ASN A 387 -5.63 -21.10 -1.62
CA ASN A 387 -6.52 -21.69 -2.62
C ASN A 387 -7.45 -22.70 -1.96
N GLU A 388 -8.75 -22.48 -2.12
CA GLU A 388 -9.84 -23.28 -1.56
C GLU A 388 -9.68 -24.79 -1.82
N ARG A 389 -9.12 -25.17 -2.97
CA ARG A 389 -8.95 -26.56 -3.38
C ARG A 389 -7.68 -27.23 -2.86
N THR A 390 -6.75 -26.46 -2.29
CA THR A 390 -5.43 -26.98 -1.87
C THR A 390 -5.04 -26.62 -0.46
N ILE A 391 -5.74 -25.69 0.19
CA ILE A 391 -5.45 -25.31 1.57
C ILE A 391 -5.72 -26.46 2.54
N THR A 392 -4.86 -26.58 3.55
CA THR A 392 -4.89 -27.60 4.60
C THR A 392 -4.58 -26.93 5.94
N TRP A 393 -4.69 -27.66 7.04
CA TRP A 393 -4.26 -27.14 8.34
C TRP A 393 -2.80 -26.66 8.34
N ASN A 394 -1.91 -27.40 7.68
CA ASN A 394 -0.48 -27.08 7.64
C ASN A 394 -0.16 -25.84 6.79
N THR A 395 -1.06 -25.49 5.86
CA THR A 395 -0.89 -24.37 4.92
C THR A 395 -1.86 -23.22 5.18
N GLN A 396 -2.60 -23.28 6.28
CA GLN A 396 -3.57 -22.24 6.63
C GLN A 396 -2.85 -20.91 6.92
N PRO A 397 -3.46 -19.76 6.59
CA PRO A 397 -2.95 -18.47 7.01
C PRO A 397 -3.00 -18.33 8.54
N ALA A 398 -2.11 -17.51 9.09
CA ALA A 398 -2.16 -17.15 10.49
C ALA A 398 -3.41 -16.32 10.80
N ILE A 399 -3.99 -16.50 11.99
CA ILE A 399 -5.02 -15.61 12.53
C ILE A 399 -4.29 -14.47 13.25
N ASP A 400 -3.97 -13.42 12.50
CA ASP A 400 -3.06 -12.33 12.92
C ASP A 400 -3.75 -10.98 13.12
N GLY A 401 -4.97 -10.82 12.61
CA GLY A 401 -5.76 -9.60 12.77
C GLY A 401 -6.69 -9.61 13.99
N PRO A 402 -7.24 -8.43 14.33
CA PRO A 402 -8.12 -8.27 15.48
C PRO A 402 -9.42 -9.07 15.32
N ALA A 403 -9.98 -9.50 16.44
CA ALA A 403 -11.35 -10.01 16.48
C ALA A 403 -12.31 -8.87 16.10
N LEU A 404 -13.13 -9.10 15.09
CA LEU A 404 -14.15 -8.16 14.62
C LEU A 404 -15.47 -8.36 15.38
N ALA A 405 -15.83 -9.61 15.65
CA ALA A 405 -17.02 -9.96 16.42
C ALA A 405 -16.86 -11.35 17.04
N THR A 406 -17.48 -11.54 18.21
CA THR A 406 -17.57 -12.84 18.90
C THR A 406 -19.04 -13.14 19.15
N LEU A 407 -19.49 -14.32 18.70
CA LEU A 407 -20.87 -14.77 18.88
C LEU A 407 -21.00 -15.63 20.13
N GLY A 408 -22.09 -15.38 20.87
CA GLY A 408 -22.57 -16.29 21.91
C GLY A 408 -23.24 -17.54 21.31
N ALA A 409 -24.22 -18.10 22.03
CA ALA A 409 -24.94 -19.29 21.57
C ALA A 409 -25.67 -19.04 20.23
N VAL A 410 -25.59 -20.03 19.34
CA VAL A 410 -26.20 -20.01 18.02
C VAL A 410 -27.10 -21.23 17.84
N ALA A 411 -28.27 -21.04 17.23
CA ALA A 411 -29.28 -22.07 17.05
C ALA A 411 -29.31 -22.60 15.60
N GLN A 412 -29.80 -23.83 15.43
CA GLN A 412 -29.95 -24.46 14.13
C GLN A 412 -30.80 -23.59 13.18
N GLY A 413 -30.31 -23.34 11.97
CA GLY A 413 -31.00 -22.52 10.97
C GLY A 413 -30.97 -21.01 11.23
N GLN A 414 -30.34 -20.54 12.32
CA GLN A 414 -30.15 -19.12 12.59
C GLN A 414 -29.18 -18.53 11.57
N THR A 415 -29.53 -17.39 10.98
CA THR A 415 -28.57 -16.55 10.26
C THR A 415 -27.91 -15.62 11.25
N VAL A 416 -26.60 -15.73 11.38
CA VAL A 416 -25.76 -14.86 12.19
C VAL A 416 -25.13 -13.82 11.30
N ASP A 417 -24.87 -12.65 11.89
CA ASP A 417 -24.43 -11.46 11.19
C ASP A 417 -23.18 -10.93 11.90
N PHE A 418 -22.09 -10.82 11.15
CA PHE A 418 -20.83 -10.27 11.62
C PHE A 418 -20.64 -8.90 10.99
N ASP A 419 -20.57 -7.86 11.82
CA ASP A 419 -20.16 -6.52 11.39
C ASP A 419 -18.67 -6.55 11.05
N VAL A 420 -18.37 -6.44 9.77
CA VAL A 420 -17.01 -6.40 9.22
C VAL A 420 -16.72 -5.04 8.58
N THR A 421 -17.52 -4.01 8.89
CA THR A 421 -17.41 -2.68 8.30
C THR A 421 -15.99 -2.11 8.44
N ALA A 422 -15.35 -2.32 9.58
CA ALA A 422 -13.99 -1.86 9.83
C ALA A 422 -12.92 -2.56 8.97
N ALA A 423 -13.22 -3.74 8.43
CA ALA A 423 -12.30 -4.54 7.62
C ALA A 423 -12.48 -4.33 6.11
N ILE A 424 -13.52 -3.62 5.68
CA ILE A 424 -13.87 -3.43 4.25
C ILE A 424 -13.91 -1.93 3.92
N PRO A 425 -12.76 -1.32 3.59
CA PRO A 425 -12.69 0.09 3.23
C PRO A 425 -13.24 0.41 1.83
N GLY A 426 -13.32 -0.56 0.91
CA GLY A 426 -13.77 -0.33 -0.47
C GLY A 426 -13.67 -1.57 -1.36
N ASP A 427 -13.54 -1.37 -2.67
CA ASP A 427 -13.34 -2.47 -3.64
C ASP A 427 -12.04 -3.23 -3.35
N GLY A 428 -12.07 -4.55 -3.39
CA GLY A 428 -10.92 -5.38 -3.05
C GLY A 428 -11.26 -6.81 -2.63
N THR A 429 -10.22 -7.55 -2.24
CA THR A 429 -10.34 -8.91 -1.70
C THR A 429 -9.97 -8.91 -0.22
N TYR A 430 -10.85 -9.46 0.62
CA TYR A 430 -10.71 -9.50 2.07
C TYR A 430 -10.85 -10.92 2.58
N CYS A 431 -10.09 -11.28 3.61
CA CYS A 431 -10.10 -12.63 4.14
C CYS A 431 -10.35 -12.65 5.64
N PHE A 432 -11.09 -13.67 6.06
CA PHE A 432 -11.53 -13.83 7.43
C PHE A 432 -11.27 -15.25 7.90
N ALA A 433 -10.98 -15.38 9.19
CA ALA A 433 -10.95 -16.65 9.89
C ALA A 433 -12.00 -16.65 11.01
N LEU A 434 -12.74 -17.72 11.13
CA LEU A 434 -13.66 -17.97 12.24
C LEU A 434 -13.11 -19.13 13.07
N ASP A 435 -12.78 -18.85 14.32
CA ASP A 435 -12.35 -19.83 15.30
C ASP A 435 -13.28 -19.82 16.52
N THR A 436 -13.03 -20.69 17.48
CA THR A 436 -13.80 -20.73 18.73
C THR A 436 -12.94 -21.26 19.86
N SER A 437 -13.29 -20.90 21.09
CA SER A 437 -12.74 -21.53 22.30
C SER A 437 -13.59 -22.70 22.80
N SER A 438 -14.80 -22.89 22.24
CA SER A 438 -15.75 -23.93 22.63
C SER A 438 -15.43 -25.28 21.99
N THR A 439 -15.56 -26.36 22.75
CA THR A 439 -15.51 -27.75 22.24
C THR A 439 -16.86 -28.24 21.71
N ASP A 440 -17.90 -27.40 21.80
CA ASP A 440 -19.20 -27.62 21.20
C ASP A 440 -19.19 -27.04 19.78
N SER A 441 -19.11 -27.90 18.77
CA SER A 441 -18.90 -27.52 17.37
C SER A 441 -20.05 -26.68 16.82
N ALA A 442 -19.74 -25.59 16.12
CA ALA A 442 -20.70 -24.85 15.31
C ALA A 442 -20.53 -25.22 13.83
N ILE A 443 -21.64 -25.50 13.15
CA ILE A 443 -21.65 -25.84 11.71
C ILE A 443 -22.41 -24.77 10.94
N TYR A 444 -21.77 -24.16 9.95
CA TYR A 444 -22.35 -23.18 9.04
C TYR A 444 -22.47 -23.74 7.63
N ASN A 445 -23.43 -23.26 6.84
CA ASN A 445 -23.50 -23.61 5.42
C ASN A 445 -22.29 -23.02 4.67
N SER A 446 -21.73 -23.78 3.72
CA SER A 446 -20.66 -23.30 2.83
C SER A 446 -21.22 -22.88 1.46
N ARG A 447 -20.36 -22.30 0.61
CA ARG A 447 -20.67 -22.02 -0.79
C ARG A 447 -20.96 -23.27 -1.62
N GLU A 448 -20.51 -24.44 -1.23
CA GLU A 448 -20.70 -25.69 -1.99
C GLU A 448 -22.07 -26.31 -1.66
N GLY A 449 -22.70 -25.87 -0.59
CA GLY A 449 -24.03 -26.33 -0.17
C GLY A 449 -25.18 -25.81 -1.03
N SER A 450 -26.30 -26.54 -1.03
CA SER A 450 -27.55 -26.13 -1.68
C SER A 450 -28.47 -25.28 -0.78
N SER A 451 -28.11 -25.10 0.49
CA SER A 451 -28.82 -24.28 1.48
C SER A 451 -28.41 -22.79 1.37
N GLN A 452 -28.86 -21.95 2.32
CA GLN A 452 -28.50 -20.54 2.33
C GLN A 452 -26.98 -20.37 2.47
N ARG A 453 -26.36 -19.86 1.40
CA ARG A 453 -24.91 -19.69 1.26
C ARG A 453 -24.41 -18.49 2.06
N PRO A 454 -23.12 -18.47 2.44
CA PRO A 454 -22.48 -17.26 2.96
C PRO A 454 -22.75 -16.06 2.05
N ALA A 455 -23.24 -14.97 2.65
CA ALA A 455 -23.60 -13.76 1.93
C ALA A 455 -22.88 -12.56 2.53
N MET A 456 -22.56 -11.59 1.68
CA MET A 456 -21.95 -10.34 2.09
C MET A 456 -22.84 -9.20 1.64
N VAL A 457 -23.26 -8.35 2.58
CA VAL A 457 -24.05 -7.16 2.29
C VAL A 457 -23.19 -5.94 2.53
N VAL A 458 -22.98 -5.14 1.50
CA VAL A 458 -22.24 -3.88 1.58
C VAL A 458 -23.20 -2.75 1.27
N GLN A 459 -23.25 -1.78 2.16
CA GLN A 459 -23.92 -0.52 1.96
C GLN A 459 -22.88 0.58 1.83
N VAL A 460 -23.19 1.54 0.98
CA VAL A 460 -22.36 2.70 0.75
C VAL A 460 -23.14 3.96 1.06
N ALA A 461 -22.46 4.97 1.59
CA ALA A 461 -23.05 6.28 1.77
C ALA A 461 -23.51 6.83 0.41
N GLN A 462 -24.70 7.41 0.37
CA GLN A 462 -25.27 8.05 -0.83
C GLN A 462 -24.52 9.32 -1.20
#